data_AF-A0A931XZU8-F1
#
_entry.id   AF-A0A931XZU8-F1
#
_cell.length_a   1.000
_cell.length_b   1.000
_cell.length_c   1.000
_cell.angle_alpha   90.00
_cell.angle_beta   90.00
_cell.angle_gamma   90.00
#
_symmetry.space_group_name_H-M   'P 1'
#
loop_
_entity.id
_entity.type
_entity.pdbx_description
1 polymer ?
#
loop_
_entity_poly.entity_id
_entity_poly.type
_entity_poly.pdbx_seq_one_letter_code
_entity_poly.pdbx_strand_id
1 'polypeptide(L)'
;MSRLRTFAAALAVGACTAAVVYATSRAIQVWLFTDPDPRTMAAPTRIAFFWRAWVAFYAGTLATLGAYALRSRSPEAFDRWLPTLIVLTAAWTTLQGLVLP
;
A
#
# COMPACT_ATOMS: atom_id res chain seq x y z
N MET A 1 -24.95 5.82 10.43
CA MET A 1 -24.32 5.52 9.12
C MET A 1 -24.50 4.04 8.80
N SER A 2 -24.69 3.67 7.52
CA SER A 2 -24.81 2.26 7.14
C SER A 2 -23.47 1.53 7.29
N ARG A 3 -23.49 0.26 7.73
CA ARG A 3 -22.28 -0.58 7.88
C ARG A 3 -21.46 -0.65 6.60
N LEU A 4 -22.14 -0.62 5.45
CA LEU A 4 -21.52 -0.58 4.12
C LEU A 4 -20.63 0.65 3.92
N ARG A 5 -21.06 1.84 4.35
CA ARG A 5 -20.25 3.07 4.24
C ARG A 5 -19.02 3.03 5.13
N THR A 6 -19.15 2.47 6.33
CA THR A 6 -18.01 2.28 7.24
C THR A 6 -16.97 1.35 6.61
N PHE A 7 -17.44 0.21 6.09
CA PHE A 7 -16.58 -0.75 5.42
C PHE A 7 -15.91 -0.17 4.17
N ALA A 8 -16.64 0.55 3.32
CA ALA A 8 -16.10 1.17 2.12
C ALA A 8 -14.95 2.15 2.42
N ALA A 9 -15.09 3.00 3.45
CA ALA A 9 -13.99 3.91 3.79
C ALA A 9 -12.81 3.20 4.46
N ALA A 10 -13.08 2.16 5.26
CA ALA A 10 -12.01 1.32 5.80
C ALA A 10 -11.23 0.61 4.69
N LEU A 11 -11.94 0.13 3.66
CA LEU A 11 -11.34 -0.47 2.48
C LEU A 11 -10.48 0.55 1.70
N ALA A 12 -10.92 1.81 1.62
CA ALA A 12 -10.11 2.87 1.02
C ALA A 12 -8.79 3.08 1.77
N VAL A 13 -8.79 3.05 3.11
CA VAL A 13 -7.56 3.09 3.91
C VAL A 13 -6.67 1.89 3.60
N GLY A 14 -7.23 0.68 3.56
CA GLY A 14 -6.48 -0.52 3.22
C GLY A 14 -5.85 -0.48 1.83
N ALA A 15 -6.60 0.00 0.83
CA ALA A 15 -6.11 0.17 -0.54
C ALA A 15 -4.96 1.20 -0.59
N CYS A 16 -5.09 2.32 0.13
CA CYS A 16 -4.04 3.32 0.26
C CYS A 16 -2.77 2.73 0.88
N THR A 17 -2.91 2.02 2.01
CA THR A 17 -1.79 1.35 2.68
C THR A 17 -1.12 0.31 1.77
N ALA A 18 -1.89 -0.52 1.07
CA ALA A 18 -1.36 -1.51 0.14
C ALA A 18 -0.55 -0.84 -0.98
N ALA A 19 -1.09 0.23 -1.58
CA ALA A 19 -0.40 0.98 -2.61
C ALA A 19 0.93 1.58 -2.12
N VAL A 20 0.93 2.21 -0.94
CA VAL A 20 2.15 2.77 -0.34
C VAL A 20 3.17 1.68 -0.05
N VAL A 21 2.77 0.58 0.60
CA VAL A 21 3.67 -0.53 0.94
C VAL A 21 4.26 -1.15 -0.31
N TYR A 22 3.44 -1.36 -1.35
CA TYR A 22 3.93 -1.87 -2.63
C TYR A 22 4.95 -0.92 -3.26
N ALA A 23 4.63 0.38 -3.31
CA ALA A 23 5.48 1.39 -3.88
C ALA A 23 6.82 1.50 -3.16
N THR A 24 6.80 1.52 -1.83
CA THR A 24 8.00 1.54 -0.98
C THR A 24 8.82 0.26 -1.15
N SER A 25 8.18 -0.91 -1.21
CA SER A 25 8.88 -2.18 -1.42
C SER A 25 9.59 -2.21 -2.78
N ARG A 26 8.97 -1.67 -3.83
CA ARG A 26 9.61 -1.52 -5.15
C ARG A 26 10.80 -0.55 -5.07
N ALA A 27 10.63 0.60 -4.41
CA ALA A 27 11.70 1.58 -4.25
C ALA A 27 12.90 0.97 -3.52
N ILE A 28 12.67 0.33 -2.37
CA ILE A 28 13.70 -0.39 -1.62
C ILE A 28 14.38 -1.42 -2.50
N GLN A 29 13.62 -2.19 -3.29
CA GLN A 29 14.21 -3.20 -4.14
C GLN A 29 15.13 -2.61 -5.22
N VAL A 30 14.71 -1.54 -5.89
CA VAL A 30 15.52 -0.86 -6.92
C VAL A 30 16.78 -0.24 -6.30
N TRP A 31 16.66 0.34 -5.11
CA TRP A 31 17.78 1.00 -4.44
C TRP A 31 18.80 0.04 -3.84
N LEU A 32 18.35 -1.07 -3.24
CA LEU A 32 19.23 -2.02 -2.55
C LEU A 32 19.75 -3.16 -3.44
N PHE A 33 19.05 -3.47 -4.53
CA PHE A 33 19.39 -4.60 -5.40
C PHE A 33 19.54 -4.14 -6.85
N THR A 34 20.53 -3.28 -7.08
CA THR A 34 20.96 -2.84 -8.42
C THR A 34 21.65 -4.02 -9.11
N ASP A 35 20.91 -4.73 -9.97
CA ASP A 35 21.31 -5.91 -10.77
C ASP A 35 21.82 -7.16 -10.01
N PRO A 36 21.01 -8.23 -9.89
CA PRO A 36 21.57 -9.57 -9.80
C PRO A 36 22.08 -9.95 -11.21
N ASP A 37 23.34 -10.42 -11.30
CA ASP A 37 23.91 -10.97 -12.53
C ASP A 37 22.86 -11.84 -13.25
N PRO A 38 22.46 -11.51 -14.50
CA PRO A 38 21.39 -12.21 -15.21
C PRO A 38 21.67 -13.70 -15.41
N ARG A 39 22.92 -14.15 -15.19
CA ARG A 39 23.33 -15.55 -15.19
C ARG A 39 22.98 -16.30 -13.90
N THR A 40 22.68 -15.58 -12.80
CA THR A 40 22.49 -16.15 -11.46
C THR A 40 21.05 -16.13 -10.97
N MET A 41 20.16 -15.31 -11.55
CA MET A 41 18.76 -15.19 -11.12
C MET A 41 17.77 -15.37 -12.27
N ALA A 42 17.56 -16.64 -12.67
CA ALA A 42 16.45 -17.04 -13.52
C ALA A 42 15.11 -17.18 -12.75
N ALA A 43 15.00 -16.59 -11.54
CA ALA A 43 13.75 -16.42 -10.80
C ALA A 43 13.09 -15.12 -11.30
N PRO A 44 12.24 -15.21 -12.33
CA PRO A 44 11.94 -14.10 -13.21
C PRO A 44 10.99 -13.16 -12.47
N THR A 45 11.26 -11.85 -12.49
CA THR A 45 10.36 -10.68 -12.23
C THR A 45 9.00 -10.91 -11.53
N ARG A 46 8.20 -11.87 -11.99
CA ARG A 46 6.99 -12.44 -11.34
C ARG A 46 7.16 -12.81 -9.86
N ILE A 47 8.29 -13.40 -9.44
CA ILE A 47 8.48 -13.80 -8.03
C ILE A 47 8.64 -12.56 -7.14
N ALA A 48 9.45 -11.59 -7.58
CA ALA A 48 9.61 -10.32 -6.87
C ALA A 48 8.28 -9.53 -6.84
N PHE A 49 7.54 -9.52 -7.95
CA PHE A 49 6.19 -8.96 -7.98
C PHE A 49 5.27 -9.63 -6.97
N PHE A 50 5.23 -10.96 -6.96
CA PHE A 50 4.38 -11.74 -6.06
C PHE A 50 4.64 -11.39 -4.60
N TRP A 51 5.89 -11.37 -4.17
CA TRP A 51 6.21 -11.04 -2.77
C TRP A 51 5.84 -9.62 -2.39
N ARG A 52 6.12 -8.63 -3.25
CA ARG A 52 5.71 -7.24 -2.99
C ARG A 52 4.19 -7.12 -2.91
N ALA A 53 3.47 -7.76 -3.83
CA ALA A 53 2.02 -7.76 -3.86
C ALA A 53 1.43 -8.47 -2.64
N TRP A 54 2.02 -9.58 -2.21
CA TRP A 54 1.58 -10.35 -1.05
C TRP A 54 1.76 -9.56 0.25
N VAL A 55 2.92 -8.94 0.45
CA VAL A 55 3.18 -8.07 1.62
C VAL A 55 2.25 -6.86 1.63
N ALA A 56 2.07 -6.22 0.48
CA ALA A 56 1.14 -5.10 0.33
C ALA A 56 -0.31 -5.50 0.62
N PHE A 57 -0.74 -6.65 0.14
CA PHE A 57 -2.07 -7.21 0.39
C PHE A 57 -2.28 -7.44 1.90
N TYR A 58 -1.33 -8.11 2.55
CA TYR A 58 -1.41 -8.39 3.98
C TYR A 58 -1.48 -7.11 4.82
N ALA A 59 -0.62 -6.12 4.51
CA ALA A 59 -0.62 -4.82 5.16
C ALA A 59 -1.94 -4.06 4.92
N GLY A 60 -2.46 -4.08 3.68
CA GLY A 60 -3.73 -3.45 3.33
C GLY A 60 -4.93 -4.10 4.04
N THR A 61 -4.96 -5.42 4.18
CA THR A 61 -6.00 -6.13 4.93
C THR A 61 -5.97 -5.75 6.41
N LEU A 62 -4.79 -5.74 7.03
CA LEU A 62 -4.63 -5.31 8.43
C LEU A 62 -5.07 -3.85 8.63
N ALA A 63 -4.66 -2.96 7.74
CA ALA A 63 -5.06 -1.56 7.77
C ALA A 63 -6.58 -1.39 7.57
N THR A 64 -7.21 -2.20 6.70
CA THR A 64 -8.68 -2.21 6.53
C THR A 64 -9.38 -2.56 7.84
N LEU A 65 -8.96 -3.63 8.52
CA LEU A 65 -9.56 -4.05 9.78
C LEU A 65 -9.33 -3.01 10.89
N GLY A 66 -8.12 -2.47 10.99
CA GLY A 66 -7.80 -1.40 11.94
C GLY A 66 -8.60 -0.12 11.68
N ALA A 67 -8.75 0.28 10.42
CA ALA A 67 -9.55 1.41 9.99
C ALA A 67 -11.04 1.22 10.27
N TYR A 68 -11.56 0.01 10.04
CA TYR A 68 -12.95 -0.33 10.36
C TYR A 68 -13.20 -0.22 11.87
N ALA A 69 -12.30 -0.79 12.68
CA ALA A 69 -12.36 -0.69 14.13
C ALA A 69 -12.24 0.76 14.62
N LEU A 70 -11.28 1.53 14.09
CA LEU A 70 -11.08 2.94 14.42
C LEU A 70 -12.32 3.76 14.09
N ARG A 71 -12.87 3.62 12.88
CA ARG A 71 -14.07 4.38 12.47
C ARG A 71 -15.29 4.03 13.31
N SER A 72 -15.41 2.79 13.78
CA SER A 72 -16.49 2.39 14.68
C SER A 72 -16.39 3.00 16.09
N ARG A 73 -15.18 3.32 16.54
CA ARG A 73 -14.92 3.87 17.89
C ARG A 73 -14.78 5.39 17.90
N SER A 74 -14.18 5.97 16.86
CA SER A 74 -13.94 7.41 16.71
C SER A 74 -14.05 7.82 15.24
N PRO A 75 -15.27 8.12 14.77
CA PRO A 75 -15.51 8.58 13.40
C PRO A 75 -14.77 9.89 13.09
N GLU A 76 -14.71 10.81 14.05
CA GLU A 76 -14.08 12.12 13.89
C GLU A 76 -12.58 12.03 13.64
N ALA A 77 -11.88 11.15 14.38
CA ALA A 77 -10.47 10.91 14.16
C ALA A 77 -10.24 10.29 12.77
N PHE A 78 -11.07 9.32 12.40
CA PHE A 78 -10.98 8.66 11.10
C PHE A 78 -11.18 9.67 9.93
N ASP A 79 -12.24 10.46 9.97
CA ASP A 79 -12.58 11.39 8.89
C ASP A 79 -11.55 12.54 8.79
N ARG A 80 -10.87 12.89 9.89
CA ARG A 80 -9.77 13.88 9.90
C ARG A 80 -8.53 13.40 9.15
N TRP A 81 -8.15 12.13 9.31
CA TRP A 81 -6.91 11.59 8.75
C TRP A 81 -7.06 11.03 7.34
N LEU A 82 -8.26 10.60 6.95
CA LEU A 82 -8.50 9.96 5.65
C LEU A 82 -8.06 10.83 4.45
N PRO A 83 -8.39 12.14 4.37
CA PRO A 83 -7.96 12.97 3.24
C PRO A 83 -6.44 13.06 3.13
N THR A 84 -5.74 13.24 4.25
CA THR A 84 -4.28 13.29 4.29
C THR A 84 -3.67 11.98 3.78
N LEU A 85 -4.21 10.84 4.21
CA LEU A 85 -3.73 9.54 3.75
C LEU A 85 -3.89 9.38 2.22
N ILE A 86 -5.02 9.80 1.66
CA ILE A 86 -5.26 9.75 0.21
C ILE A 86 -4.26 10.62 -0.54
N VAL A 87 -4.04 11.86 -0.08
CA VAL A 87 -3.09 12.79 -0.70
C VAL A 87 -1.66 12.25 -0.64
N LEU A 88 -1.23 11.75 0.52
CA LEU A 88 0.10 11.15 0.68
C LEU A 88 0.28 9.92 -0.20
N THR A 89 -0.75 9.09 -0.31
CA THR A 89 -0.73 7.91 -1.20
C THR A 89 -0.59 8.33 -2.65
N ALA A 90 -1.41 9.28 -3.11
CA ALA A 90 -1.36 9.77 -4.48
C ALA A 90 -0.01 10.42 -4.82
N ALA A 91 0.54 11.22 -3.90
CA ALA A 91 1.85 11.83 -4.05
C ALA A 91 2.95 10.77 -4.15
N TRP A 92 2.91 9.76 -3.27
CA TRP A 92 3.91 8.70 -3.23
C TRP A 92 3.87 7.80 -4.47
N THR A 93 2.68 7.39 -4.91
CA THR A 93 2.53 6.58 -6.13
C THR A 93 2.93 7.36 -7.39
N THR A 94 2.62 8.66 -7.45
CA THR A 94 3.04 9.53 -8.55
C THR A 94 4.57 9.67 -8.57
N LEU A 95 5.18 9.97 -7.42
CA LEU A 95 6.64 10.10 -7.31
C LEU A 95 7.34 8.79 -7.70
N GLN A 96 6.83 7.66 -7.23
CA GLN A 96 7.31 6.34 -7.61
C GLN A 96 7.27 6.13 -9.13
N GLY A 97 6.15 6.49 -9.79
CA GLY A 97 6.01 6.36 -11.24
C GLY A 97 6.90 7.30 -12.06
N LEU A 98 7.29 8.45 -11.49
CA LEU A 98 8.20 9.40 -12.13
C LEU A 98 9.68 9.03 -11.95
N VAL A 99 10.04 8.47 -10.80
CA VAL A 99 11.45 8.25 -10.41
C VAL A 99 11.92 6.83 -10.71
N LEU A 100 11.05 5.83 -10.61
CA LEU A 100 11.43 4.43 -10.81
C LEU A 100 11.05 3.96 -12.23
N PRO A 101 11.99 3.36 -12.98
CA PRO A 101 11.74 2.82 -14.32
C PRO A 101 10.76 1.65 -14.29
#